data_AF-A0A9E3EIG0-F1
#
_entry.id   AF-A0A9E3EIG0-F1
#
_cell.length_a   1.000
_cell.length_b   1.000
_cell.length_c   1.000
_cell.angle_alpha   90.00
_cell.angle_beta   90.00
_cell.angle_gamma   90.00
#
_symmetry.space_group_name_H-M   'P 1'
#
loop_
_entity.id
_entity.type
_entity.pdbx_description
1 polymer ?
#
loop_
_entity_poly.entity_id
_entity_poly.type
_entity_poly.pdbx_seq_one_letter_code
_entity_poly.pdbx_strand_id
1 'polypeptide(L)'
;MREPKRKRLSPRQKKRLSLKKDRRNAYGESDKGSKRIVPLKKKLANRKVRRADHVNVIRDAESADAKLAGQLKSRWRKSPDAPLGKVVAGQLQERDFLRKTTGQSPRGRARYAGRRRLGSSTDMEEG
;
A
#
# COMPACT_ATOMS: atom_id res chain seq x y z
N MET A 1 8.15 10.16 -36.76
CA MET A 1 7.94 11.08 -35.61
C MET A 1 9.03 10.82 -34.58
N ARG A 2 9.72 11.85 -34.07
CA ARG A 2 10.83 11.70 -33.11
C ARG A 2 10.25 11.67 -31.69
N GLU A 3 10.48 10.60 -30.92
CA GLU A 3 10.02 10.52 -29.53
C GLU A 3 10.58 11.67 -28.68
N PRO A 4 9.78 12.25 -27.77
CA PRO A 4 10.26 13.32 -26.90
C PRO A 4 11.34 12.80 -25.95
N LYS A 5 12.54 13.39 -26.07
CA LYS A 5 13.70 13.05 -25.23
C LYS A 5 13.37 13.29 -23.76
N ARG A 6 13.49 12.26 -22.92
CA ARG A 6 13.19 12.35 -21.46
C ARG A 6 13.97 13.51 -20.83
N LYS A 7 13.27 14.46 -20.20
CA LYS A 7 13.89 15.58 -19.49
C LYS A 7 14.80 15.05 -18.37
N ARG A 8 16.06 15.49 -18.33
CA ARG A 8 16.98 15.18 -17.23
C ARG A 8 16.46 15.86 -15.96
N LEU A 9 16.15 15.06 -14.94
CA LEU A 9 15.66 15.54 -13.65
C LEU A 9 16.82 15.79 -12.70
N SER A 10 16.77 16.89 -11.95
CA SER A 10 17.72 17.13 -10.86
C SER A 10 17.53 16.10 -9.73
N PRO A 11 18.55 15.86 -8.89
CA PRO A 11 18.42 14.97 -7.73
C PRO A 11 17.22 15.30 -6.83
N ARG A 12 16.97 16.60 -6.59
CA ARG A 12 15.81 17.07 -5.82
C ARG A 12 14.48 16.71 -6.48
N GLN A 13 14.39 16.85 -7.81
CA GLN A 13 13.20 16.47 -8.57
C GLN A 13 12.98 14.94 -8.57
N LYS A 14 14.05 14.15 -8.68
CA LYS A 14 13.99 12.68 -8.56
C LYS A 14 13.47 12.27 -7.18
N LYS A 15 14.00 12.87 -6.10
CA LYS A 15 13.54 12.61 -4.72
C LYS A 15 12.06 12.95 -4.53
N ARG A 16 11.61 14.11 -5.03
CA ARG A 16 10.18 14.49 -4.98
C ARG A 16 9.29 13.52 -5.74
N LEU A 17 9.74 13.03 -6.90
CA LEU A 17 8.99 12.03 -7.67
C LEU A 17 8.94 10.68 -6.96
N SER A 18 10.06 10.21 -6.40
CA SER A 18 10.12 8.98 -5.61
C SER A 18 9.15 9.05 -4.41
N LEU A 19 9.18 10.12 -3.62
CA LEU A 19 8.27 10.31 -2.49
C LEU A 19 6.78 10.25 -2.88
N LYS A 20 6.43 10.70 -4.09
CA LYS A 20 5.05 10.71 -4.59
C LYS A 20 4.64 9.39 -5.26
N LYS A 21 5.54 8.77 -6.03
CA LYS A 21 5.22 7.65 -6.92
C LYS A 21 5.57 6.30 -6.33
N ASP A 22 6.68 6.18 -5.60
CA ASP A 22 7.08 4.92 -5.01
C ASP A 22 6.13 4.58 -3.88
N ARG A 23 5.74 3.31 -3.81
CA ARG A 23 4.79 2.81 -2.81
C ARG A 23 5.44 1.73 -1.95
N ARG A 24 5.03 1.68 -0.68
CA ARG A 24 5.48 0.70 0.30
C ARG A 24 4.27 0.09 0.99
N ASN A 25 4.37 -1.20 1.28
CA ASN A 25 3.35 -1.88 2.06
C ASN A 25 3.30 -1.26 3.47
N ALA A 26 2.16 -0.68 3.82
CA ALA A 26 1.88 -0.07 5.12
C ALA A 26 0.89 -0.90 5.95
N TYR A 27 0.43 -2.04 5.43
CA TYR A 27 -0.61 -2.86 6.04
C TYR A 27 -0.07 -3.99 6.93
N GLY A 28 1.24 -4.04 7.15
CA GLY A 28 1.88 -5.04 8.01
C GLY A 28 1.89 -6.46 7.46
N GLU A 29 1.36 -6.68 6.25
CA GLU A 29 1.40 -7.98 5.59
C GLU A 29 2.80 -8.30 5.04
N SER A 30 3.17 -9.58 5.02
CA SER A 30 4.34 -10.03 4.27
C SER A 30 4.04 -10.14 2.77
N ASP A 31 5.06 -10.00 1.91
CA ASP A 31 4.91 -10.17 0.44
C ASP A 31 4.25 -11.51 0.07
N LYS A 32 4.64 -12.59 0.78
CA LYS A 32 4.05 -13.92 0.60
C LYS A 32 2.58 -13.97 1.03
N GLY A 33 2.22 -13.25 2.10
CA GLY A 33 0.85 -13.09 2.56
C GLY A 33 -0.03 -12.43 1.51
N SER A 34 0.39 -11.27 1.00
CA SER A 34 -0.38 -10.52 0.00
C SER A 34 -0.53 -11.29 -1.32
N LYS A 35 0.53 -11.99 -1.77
CA LYS A 35 0.47 -12.86 -2.96
C LYS A 35 -0.54 -14.00 -2.85
N ARG A 36 -0.82 -14.48 -1.63
CA ARG A 36 -1.81 -15.54 -1.38
C ARG A 36 -3.22 -14.97 -1.16
N ILE A 37 -3.35 -13.94 -0.33
CA ILE A 37 -4.64 -13.44 0.16
C ILE A 37 -5.37 -12.63 -0.92
N VAL A 38 -4.66 -11.80 -1.69
CA VAL A 38 -5.29 -10.95 -2.72
C VAL A 38 -5.98 -11.79 -3.80
N PRO A 39 -5.35 -12.82 -4.41
CA PRO A 39 -6.03 -13.69 -5.36
C PRO A 39 -7.19 -14.46 -4.72
N LEU A 40 -7.03 -14.96 -3.49
CA LEU A 40 -8.08 -15.69 -2.79
C LEU A 40 -9.33 -14.83 -2.58
N LYS A 41 -9.17 -13.61 -2.04
CA LYS A 41 -10.29 -12.70 -1.81
C LYS A 41 -10.97 -12.30 -3.13
N LYS A 42 -10.20 -12.06 -4.20
CA LYS A 42 -10.73 -11.83 -5.55
C LYS A 42 -11.55 -13.02 -6.06
N LYS A 43 -11.05 -14.24 -5.89
CA LYS A 43 -11.74 -15.48 -6.29
C LYS A 43 -13.08 -15.63 -5.54
N LEU A 44 -13.08 -15.42 -4.23
CA LEU A 44 -14.28 -15.51 -3.40
C LEU A 44 -15.32 -14.44 -3.77
N ALA A 45 -14.87 -13.21 -3.98
CA ALA A 45 -15.70 -12.10 -4.46
C ALA A 45 -16.42 -12.45 -5.77
N ASN A 46 -15.68 -12.95 -6.77
CA ASN A 46 -16.25 -13.31 -8.06
C ASN A 46 -17.17 -14.54 -7.96
N ARG A 47 -16.82 -15.53 -7.13
CA ARG A 47 -17.66 -16.71 -6.89
C ARG A 47 -19.01 -16.32 -6.32
N LYS A 48 -19.06 -15.36 -5.41
CA LYS A 48 -20.32 -14.84 -4.84
C LYS A 48 -21.21 -14.23 -5.92
N VAL A 49 -20.63 -13.41 -6.81
CA VAL A 49 -21.37 -12.77 -7.91
C VAL A 49 -21.94 -13.83 -8.85
N ARG A 50 -21.14 -14.80 -9.30
CA ARG A 50 -21.61 -15.89 -10.18
C ARG A 50 -22.70 -16.74 -9.55
N ARG A 51 -22.59 -17.03 -8.25
CA ARG A 51 -23.65 -17.80 -7.55
C ARG A 51 -24.97 -17.04 -7.52
N ALA A 52 -24.94 -15.73 -7.27
CA ALA A 52 -26.15 -14.91 -7.29
C ALA A 52 -26.78 -14.88 -8.69
N ASP A 53 -25.93 -14.75 -9.72
CA ASP A 53 -26.32 -14.80 -11.12
C ASP A 53 -27.02 -16.13 -11.49
N HIS A 54 -26.38 -17.27 -11.22
CA HIS A 54 -27.00 -18.58 -11.45
C HIS A 54 -28.34 -18.76 -10.73
N VAL A 55 -28.48 -18.27 -9.50
CA VAL A 55 -29.75 -18.33 -8.76
C VAL A 55 -30.83 -17.47 -9.42
N ASN A 56 -30.47 -16.28 -9.93
CA ASN A 56 -31.42 -15.42 -10.61
C ASN A 56 -31.89 -16.05 -11.92
N VAL A 57 -30.98 -16.62 -12.73
CA VAL A 57 -31.31 -17.33 -13.98
C VAL A 57 -32.25 -18.51 -13.72
N ILE A 58 -31.97 -19.33 -12.69
CA ILE A 58 -32.83 -20.47 -12.34
C ILE A 58 -34.22 -20.02 -11.89
N ARG A 59 -34.32 -18.91 -11.14
CA ARG A 59 -35.59 -18.41 -10.62
C ARG A 59 -36.45 -17.75 -11.68
N ASP A 60 -35.83 -17.01 -12.59
CA ASP A 60 -36.51 -16.18 -13.56
C ASP A 60 -35.52 -15.78 -14.66
N ALA A 61 -35.46 -16.60 -15.71
CA ALA A 61 -34.50 -16.43 -16.80
C ALA A 61 -34.73 -15.14 -17.60
N GLU A 62 -35.98 -14.68 -17.74
CA GLU A 62 -36.32 -13.51 -18.55
C GLU A 62 -35.95 -12.20 -17.87
N SER A 63 -36.00 -12.12 -16.53
CA SER A 63 -35.61 -10.92 -15.79
C SER A 63 -34.26 -11.02 -15.07
N ALA A 64 -33.54 -12.12 -15.25
CA ALA A 64 -32.24 -12.37 -14.61
C ALA A 64 -31.24 -11.24 -14.86
N ASP A 65 -31.13 -10.76 -16.10
CA ASP A 65 -30.21 -9.70 -16.50
C ASP A 65 -30.55 -8.36 -15.82
N ALA A 66 -31.84 -8.01 -15.76
CA ALA A 66 -32.31 -6.80 -15.09
C ALA A 66 -32.05 -6.84 -13.58
N LYS A 67 -32.25 -8.00 -12.95
CA LYS A 67 -31.97 -8.23 -11.52
C LYS A 67 -30.47 -8.23 -11.22
N LEU A 68 -29.63 -8.76 -12.12
CA LEU A 68 -28.17 -8.76 -11.97
C LEU A 68 -27.59 -7.34 -12.05
N ALA A 69 -28.12 -6.49 -12.94
CA ALA A 69 -27.72 -5.09 -13.03
C ALA A 69 -27.96 -4.31 -11.72
N GLY A 70 -29.01 -4.65 -10.98
CA GLY A 70 -29.33 -4.09 -9.65
C GLY A 70 -28.59 -4.74 -8.48
N GLN A 71 -28.04 -5.95 -8.64
CA GLN A 71 -27.29 -6.63 -7.59
C GLN A 71 -25.87 -6.07 -7.45
N LEU A 72 -25.57 -5.56 -6.25
CA LEU A 72 -24.28 -4.99 -5.89
C LEU A 72 -23.12 -5.95 -6.21
N LYS A 73 -22.34 -5.60 -7.24
CA LYS A 73 -21.02 -6.18 -7.51
C LYS A 73 -20.23 -6.25 -6.21
N SER A 74 -19.50 -7.34 -5.99
CA SER A 74 -18.71 -7.54 -4.76
C SER A 74 -17.98 -6.25 -4.34
N ARG A 75 -18.18 -5.82 -3.09
CA ARG A 75 -17.58 -4.62 -2.50
C ARG A 75 -16.06 -4.74 -2.29
N TRP A 76 -15.50 -5.92 -2.53
CA TRP A 76 -14.06 -6.13 -2.40
C TRP A 76 -13.29 -5.33 -3.45
N ARG A 77 -12.26 -4.60 -3.00
CA ARG A 77 -11.34 -3.84 -3.85
C ARG A 77 -9.92 -4.04 -3.31
N LYS A 78 -8.94 -4.13 -4.21
CA LYS A 78 -7.53 -4.06 -3.83
C LYS A 78 -7.22 -2.62 -3.47
N SER A 79 -6.75 -2.37 -2.25
CA SER A 79 -6.25 -1.06 -1.86
C SER A 79 -4.82 -0.86 -2.39
N PRO A 80 -4.46 0.33 -2.88
CA PRO A 80 -3.07 0.64 -3.19
C PRO A 80 -2.22 0.73 -1.92
N ASP A 81 -0.94 0.37 -2.04
CA ASP A 81 0.07 0.63 -1.02
C ASP A 81 0.25 2.13 -0.75
N ALA A 82 0.77 2.47 0.43
CA ALA A 82 1.00 3.86 0.83
C ALA A 82 2.16 4.47 0.04
N PRO A 83 2.04 5.74 -0.40
CA PRO A 83 3.16 6.45 -1.02
C PRO A 83 4.31 6.63 -0.03
N LEU A 84 5.55 6.52 -0.52
CA LEU A 84 6.77 6.56 0.28
C LEU A 84 6.84 7.82 1.16
N GLY A 85 6.41 8.97 0.65
CA GLY A 85 6.37 10.21 1.42
C GLY A 85 5.48 10.15 2.67
N LYS A 86 4.33 9.46 2.61
CA LYS A 86 3.47 9.26 3.79
C LYS A 86 4.14 8.35 4.83
N VAL A 87 4.81 7.30 4.36
CA VAL A 87 5.53 6.37 5.24
C VAL A 87 6.68 7.09 5.94
N VAL A 88 7.49 7.85 5.21
CA VAL A 88 8.59 8.64 5.78
C VAL A 88 8.07 9.68 6.77
N ALA A 89 6.99 10.40 6.44
CA ALA A 89 6.38 11.37 7.35
C ALA A 89 5.93 10.72 8.67
N GLY A 90 5.27 9.56 8.61
CA GLY A 90 4.88 8.81 9.81
C GLY A 90 6.08 8.34 10.63
N GLN A 91 7.16 7.89 9.98
CA GLN A 91 8.39 7.50 10.66
C GLN A 91 9.08 8.68 11.37
N LEU A 92 9.05 9.87 10.76
CA LEU A 92 9.59 11.09 11.37
C LEU A 92 8.75 11.53 12.57
N GLN A 93 7.42 11.52 12.45
CA GLN A 93 6.51 11.82 13.55
C GLN A 93 6.72 10.87 14.74
N GLU A 94 6.82 9.56 14.48
CA GLU A 94 7.11 8.56 15.50
C GLU A 94 8.46 8.83 16.16
N ARG A 95 9.49 9.15 15.38
CA ARG A 95 10.80 9.52 15.90
C ARG A 95 10.73 10.76 16.79
N ASP A 96 10.04 11.80 16.37
CA ASP A 96 9.94 13.05 17.14
C ASP A 96 9.12 12.84 18.42
N PHE A 97 8.04 12.05 18.34
CA PHE A 97 7.28 11.62 19.50
C PHE A 97 8.17 10.83 20.48
N LEU A 98 8.93 9.85 19.99
CA LEU A 98 9.89 9.10 20.80
C LEU A 98 10.96 10.04 21.37
N ARG A 99 11.54 10.98 20.62
CA ARG A 99 12.52 11.93 21.15
C ARG A 99 11.96 12.78 22.30
N LYS A 100 10.70 13.22 22.18
CA LYS A 100 10.02 14.02 23.21
C LYS A 100 9.65 13.20 24.46
N THR A 101 9.36 11.90 24.30
CA THR A 101 8.88 11.02 25.39
C THR A 101 9.99 10.19 26.04
N THR A 102 11.02 9.77 25.29
CA THR A 102 12.05 8.82 25.74
C THR A 102 13.20 9.44 26.54
N GLY A 103 13.10 10.72 26.91
CA GLY A 103 13.90 11.30 27.99
C GLY A 103 13.71 10.58 29.33
N GLN A 104 12.62 9.82 29.52
CA GLN A 104 12.20 9.30 30.83
C GLN A 104 12.29 7.77 31.05
N SER A 105 12.72 6.93 30.09
CA SER A 105 12.97 5.49 30.41
C SER A 105 14.03 4.76 29.57
N PRO A 106 14.83 3.84 30.18
CA PRO A 106 15.84 3.03 29.49
C PRO A 106 15.30 2.19 28.31
N ARG A 107 14.05 1.72 28.40
CA ARG A 107 13.39 0.93 27.34
C ARG A 107 13.06 1.77 26.10
N GLY A 108 12.81 3.07 26.26
CA GLY A 108 12.60 4.00 25.16
C GLY A 108 13.87 4.28 24.36
N ARG A 109 15.01 4.45 25.05
CA ARG A 109 16.33 4.66 24.43
C ARG A 109 16.78 3.46 23.58
N ALA A 110 16.54 2.24 24.05
CA ALA A 110 16.87 1.01 23.32
C ALA A 110 16.09 0.85 22.00
N ARG A 111 14.78 1.17 21.99
CA ARG A 111 13.96 1.16 20.76
C ARG A 111 14.42 2.21 19.75
N TYR A 112 14.83 3.38 20.22
CA TYR A 112 15.36 4.45 19.37
C TYR A 112 16.74 4.09 18.78
N ALA A 113 17.64 3.51 19.59
CA ALA A 113 18.97 3.10 19.17
C ALA A 113 18.97 1.88 18.23
N GLY A 114 18.08 0.90 18.45
CA GLY A 114 17.94 -0.27 17.59
C GLY A 114 17.47 0.08 16.17
N ARG A 115 16.65 1.13 16.03
CA ARG A 115 16.16 1.59 14.72
C ARG A 115 17.20 2.39 13.92
N ARG A 116 18.20 3.00 14.59
CA ARG A 116 19.32 3.71 13.93
C ARG A 116 20.35 2.75 13.32
N ARG A 117 20.56 1.56 13.90
CA ARG A 117 21.55 0.58 13.41
C ARG A 117 21.14 -0.16 12.12
N LEU A 118 19.86 -0.18 11.76
CA LEU A 118 19.36 -0.88 10.57
C LEU A 118 19.12 0.04 9.37
N GLY A 119 19.59 1.29 9.41
CA GLY A 119 19.41 2.24 8.32
C GLY A 119 20.27 3.49 8.45
N SER A 120 21.57 3.36 8.15
CA SER A 120 22.42 4.48 7.71
C SER A 120 23.62 3.91 6.94
N SER A 121 23.50 3.85 5.61
CA SER A 121 24.63 3.67 4.69
C SER A 121 24.81 4.90 3.80
N THR A 122 24.45 6.09 4.31
CA THR A 122 24.51 7.34 3.54
C THR A 122 25.24 8.48 4.25
N ASP A 123 26.02 8.19 5.30
CA ASP A 123 26.84 9.20 5.99
C ASP A 123 28.33 8.80 5.98
N MET A 124 28.84 8.44 4.80
CA MET A 124 30.27 8.39 4.47
C MET A 124 30.43 9.10 3.13
N GLU A 125 31.40 10.03 3.02
CA GLU A 125 31.65 11.00 1.93
C GLU A 125 30.77 12.27 2.10
N GLU A 126 31.25 13.45 2.46
CA GLU A 126 32.43 14.23 2.05
C GLU A 126 32.90 15.07 3.28
N GLY A 127 34.17 15.35 3.55
CA GLY A 127 35.26 15.60 2.61
C GLY A 127 35.35 17.10 2.34
#